data_AF-A0A2X1N568-F1
#
_entry.id   AF-A0A2X1N568-F1
#
_cell.length_a   1.000
_cell.length_b   1.000
_cell.length_c   1.000
_cell.angle_alpha   90.00
_cell.angle_beta   90.00
_cell.angle_gamma   90.00
#
_symmetry.space_group_name_H-M   'P 1'
#
loop_
_entity.id
_entity.type
_entity.pdbx_description
1 polymer ?
#
loop_
_entity_poly.entity_id
_entity_poly.type
_entity_poly.pdbx_seq_one_letter_code
_entity_poly.pdbx_strand_id
1 'polypeptide(L)'
;MTSFFSALCQALELTELVNDPRFSSNILRVQNQAILKQYIERTLKTQAAEVWLARIHEVGVPVAPLLSVAEAIKLPQTQARNMLIEAGGIMMPGNPIKISGCADPHVMPGAATLDQHGEQIRQEFSS
;
A
#
# COMPACT_ATOMS: atom_id res chain seq x y z
N MET A 1 -14.50 -23.88 0.03
CA MET A 1 -13.74 -22.62 0.01
C MET A 1 -12.40 -22.90 -0.65
N THR A 2 -12.14 -22.36 -1.84
CA THR A 2 -10.90 -22.60 -2.60
C THR A 2 -9.75 -21.84 -1.94
N SER A 3 -8.57 -22.45 -1.79
CA SER A 3 -7.39 -21.79 -1.19
C SER A 3 -6.82 -20.71 -2.12
N PHE A 4 -6.15 -19.68 -1.57
CA PHE A 4 -5.54 -18.60 -2.38
C PHE A 4 -4.57 -19.14 -3.44
N PHE A 5 -3.81 -20.19 -3.13
CA PHE A 5 -2.90 -20.79 -4.11
C PHE A 5 -3.65 -21.43 -5.29
N SER A 6 -4.75 -22.14 -5.00
CA SER A 6 -5.57 -22.75 -6.05
C SER A 6 -6.26 -21.68 -6.91
N ALA A 7 -6.77 -20.61 -6.30
CA ALA A 7 -7.33 -19.47 -7.02
C ALA A 7 -6.28 -18.76 -7.88
N LEU A 8 -5.06 -18.57 -7.38
CA LEU A 8 -3.95 -17.99 -8.15
C LEU A 8 -3.60 -18.87 -9.35
N CYS A 9 -3.48 -20.19 -9.16
CA CYS A 9 -3.20 -21.12 -10.25
C CYS A 9 -4.32 -21.11 -11.30
N GLN A 10 -5.57 -20.93 -10.91
CA GLN A 10 -6.68 -20.75 -11.84
C GLN A 10 -6.54 -19.46 -12.65
N ALA A 11 -6.24 -18.32 -12.01
CA ALA A 11 -6.06 -17.04 -12.70
C ALA A 11 -4.86 -17.02 -13.66
N LEU A 12 -3.81 -17.79 -13.35
CA LEU A 12 -2.59 -17.93 -14.15
C LEU A 12 -2.63 -19.09 -15.16
N GLU A 13 -3.73 -19.85 -15.22
CA GLU A 13 -3.84 -21.05 -16.08
C GLU A 13 -2.76 -22.11 -15.78
N LEU A 14 -2.33 -22.20 -14.51
CA LEU A 14 -1.32 -23.14 -13.97
C LEU A 14 -1.95 -24.18 -13.02
N THR A 15 -3.16 -24.64 -13.32
CA THR A 15 -3.96 -25.50 -12.43
C THR A 15 -3.30 -26.82 -12.05
N GLU A 16 -2.39 -27.32 -12.88
CA GLU A 16 -1.58 -28.51 -12.62
C GLU A 16 -0.66 -28.35 -11.41
N LEU A 17 -0.24 -27.12 -11.08
CA LEU A 17 0.64 -26.85 -9.94
C LEU A 17 -0.08 -27.04 -8.60
N VAL A 18 -1.41 -27.05 -8.57
CA VAL A 18 -2.19 -27.20 -7.33
C VAL A 18 -1.93 -28.57 -6.68
N ASN A 19 -1.85 -29.62 -7.49
CA ASN A 19 -1.65 -31.00 -7.02
C ASN A 19 -0.21 -31.49 -7.21
N ASP A 20 0.69 -30.64 -7.72
CA ASP A 20 2.10 -30.99 -7.86
C ASP A 20 2.70 -31.29 -6.48
N PRO A 21 3.42 -32.42 -6.30
CA PRO A 21 3.99 -32.81 -5.01
C PRO A 21 5.00 -31.78 -4.46
N ARG A 22 5.50 -30.86 -5.30
CA ARG A 22 6.37 -29.75 -4.88
C ARG A 22 5.60 -28.57 -4.30
N PHE A 23 4.29 -28.44 -4.58
CA PHE A 23 3.50 -27.22 -4.29
C PHE A 23 2.15 -27.47 -3.58
N SER A 24 1.80 -28.74 -3.33
CA SER A 24 0.52 -29.16 -2.76
C SER A 24 0.23 -28.59 -1.35
N SER A 25 1.27 -28.29 -0.56
CA SER A 25 1.16 -27.67 0.76
C SER A 25 1.91 -26.35 0.82
N ASN A 26 1.55 -25.49 1.79
CA ASN A 26 2.26 -24.23 1.99
C ASN A 26 3.74 -24.44 2.33
N ILE A 27 4.05 -25.43 3.16
CA ILE A 27 5.43 -25.76 3.55
C ILE A 27 6.24 -26.13 2.31
N LEU A 28 5.67 -26.95 1.43
CA LEU A 28 6.32 -27.37 0.19
C LEU A 28 6.50 -26.20 -0.78
N ARG A 29 5.53 -25.27 -0.88
CA ARG A 29 5.69 -24.05 -1.68
C ARG A 29 6.79 -23.13 -1.16
N VAL A 30 6.95 -23.00 0.16
CA VAL A 30 8.06 -22.23 0.75
C VAL A 30 9.40 -22.89 0.45
N GLN A 31 9.51 -24.21 0.65
CA GLN A 31 10.72 -24.97 0.33
C GLN A 31 11.10 -24.86 -1.15
N ASN A 32 10.11 -24.90 -2.04
CA ASN A 32 10.29 -24.88 -3.50
C ASN A 32 10.01 -23.48 -4.11
N GLN A 33 10.11 -22.40 -3.33
CA GLN A 33 9.66 -21.08 -3.76
C GLN A 33 10.41 -20.54 -5.00
N ALA A 34 11.70 -20.87 -5.13
CA ALA A 34 12.50 -20.45 -6.29
C ALA A 34 12.00 -21.05 -7.60
N ILE A 35 11.67 -22.35 -7.62
CA ILE A 35 11.14 -23.01 -8.82
C ILE A 35 9.68 -22.61 -9.05
N LEU A 36 8.87 -22.47 -8.01
CA LEU A 36 7.49 -21.97 -8.13
C LEU A 36 7.46 -20.57 -8.75
N LYS A 37 8.35 -19.67 -8.31
CA LYS A 37 8.52 -18.34 -8.87
C LYS A 37 8.81 -18.38 -10.37
N GLN A 38 9.63 -19.31 -10.85
CA GLN A 38 9.92 -19.44 -12.28
C GLN A 38 8.67 -19.78 -13.10
N TYR A 39 7.78 -20.65 -12.61
CA TYR A 39 6.51 -20.93 -13.30
C TYR A 39 5.63 -19.68 -13.34
N ILE A 40 5.43 -19.05 -12.18
CA ILE A 40 4.58 -17.86 -12.05
C ILE A 40 5.10 -16.73 -12.94
N GLU A 41 6.39 -16.37 -12.86
CA GLU A 41 6.96 -15.27 -13.64
C GLU A 41 6.99 -15.56 -15.14
N ARG A 42 7.13 -16.82 -15.55
CA ARG A 42 7.05 -17.20 -16.98
C ARG A 42 5.67 -16.85 -17.53
N THR A 43 4.60 -17.19 -16.81
CA THR A 43 3.23 -16.82 -17.20
C THR A 43 3.03 -15.31 -17.08
N LEU A 44 3.44 -14.68 -15.97
CA LEU A 44 3.22 -13.25 -15.77
C LEU A 44 3.88 -12.37 -16.85
N LYS A 45 5.00 -12.81 -17.44
CA LYS A 45 5.66 -12.11 -18.56
C LYS A 45 4.82 -12.02 -19.84
N THR A 46 3.77 -12.83 -19.98
CA THR A 46 2.96 -12.90 -21.21
C THR A 46 1.93 -11.79 -21.34
N GLN A 47 1.65 -11.05 -20.27
CA GLN A 47 0.68 -9.95 -20.25
C GLN A 47 1.19 -8.79 -19.40
N ALA A 48 0.63 -7.60 -19.60
CA ALA A 48 0.94 -6.44 -18.78
C ALA A 48 0.44 -6.61 -17.33
N ALA A 49 1.06 -5.89 -16.40
CA ALA A 49 0.69 -5.95 -14.97
C ALA A 49 -0.79 -5.65 -14.72
N GLU A 50 -1.38 -4.69 -15.43
CA GLU A 50 -2.80 -4.31 -15.30
C GLU A 50 -3.75 -5.48 -15.59
N VAL A 51 -3.44 -6.31 -16.59
CA VAL A 51 -4.22 -7.51 -16.92
C VAL A 51 -4.19 -8.49 -15.75
N TRP A 52 -3.02 -8.70 -15.15
CA TRP A 52 -2.88 -9.60 -14.01
C TRP A 52 -3.51 -9.06 -12.73
N LEU A 53 -3.43 -7.75 -12.49
CA LEU A 53 -4.11 -7.12 -11.36
C LEU A 53 -5.61 -7.42 -11.41
N ALA A 54 -6.25 -7.20 -12.56
CA ALA A 54 -7.67 -7.49 -12.74
C ALA A 54 -7.97 -8.98 -12.57
N ARG A 55 -7.25 -9.87 -13.28
CA ARG A 55 -7.49 -11.32 -13.24
C ARG A 55 -7.29 -11.94 -11.86
N ILE A 56 -6.22 -11.56 -11.16
CA ILE A 56 -5.88 -12.11 -9.84
C ILE A 56 -6.85 -11.55 -8.77
N HIS A 57 -7.25 -10.28 -8.89
CA HIS A 57 -8.24 -9.68 -8.00
C HIS A 57 -9.63 -10.33 -8.15
N GLU A 58 -10.06 -10.61 -9.39
CA GLU A 58 -11.35 -11.25 -9.69
C GLU A 58 -11.53 -12.60 -8.98
N VAL A 59 -10.45 -13.36 -8.83
CA VAL A 59 -10.47 -14.65 -8.11
C VAL A 59 -10.26 -14.51 -6.59
N GLY A 60 -10.23 -13.28 -6.06
CA GLY A 60 -10.13 -12.98 -4.63
C GLY A 60 -8.73 -13.15 -4.03
N VAL A 61 -7.68 -13.25 -4.85
CA VAL A 61 -6.30 -13.35 -4.37
C VAL A 61 -5.74 -11.95 -4.11
N PRO A 62 -5.16 -11.67 -2.93
CA PRO A 62 -4.53 -10.38 -2.65
C PRO A 62 -3.41 -10.06 -3.64
N VAL A 63 -3.53 -8.94 -4.34
CA VAL A 63 -2.58 -8.47 -5.35
C VAL A 63 -2.58 -6.94 -5.38
N ALA A 64 -1.42 -6.35 -5.63
CA ALA A 64 -1.27 -4.90 -5.74
C ALA A 64 -0.10 -4.56 -6.68
N PRO A 65 -0.14 -3.39 -7.35
CA PRO A 65 1.01 -2.87 -8.07
C PRO A 65 2.09 -2.38 -7.10
N LEU A 66 3.32 -2.29 -7.59
CA LEU A 66 4.39 -1.57 -6.91
C LEU A 66 4.35 -0.11 -7.38
N LEU A 67 3.96 0.80 -6.49
CA LEU A 67 3.80 2.23 -6.79
C LEU A 67 4.99 3.04 -6.28
N SER A 68 5.35 4.08 -7.04
CA SER A 68 6.23 5.14 -6.57
C SER A 68 5.53 6.03 -5.54
N VAL A 69 6.32 6.83 -4.80
CA VAL A 69 5.77 7.82 -3.86
C VAL A 69 4.82 8.80 -4.57
N ALA A 70 5.20 9.25 -5.77
CA ALA A 70 4.39 10.18 -6.56
C ALA A 70 3.04 9.60 -6.99
N GLU A 71 2.97 8.30 -7.27
CA GLU A 71 1.72 7.60 -7.55
C GLU A 71 0.90 7.38 -6.28
N ALA A 72 1.54 6.94 -5.20
CA ALA A 72 0.89 6.67 -3.92
C ALA A 72 0.17 7.91 -3.34
N ILE A 73 0.80 9.09 -3.39
CA ILE A 73 0.18 10.31 -2.86
C ILE A 73 -1.03 10.79 -3.70
N LYS A 74 -1.13 10.36 -4.96
CA LYS A 74 -2.23 10.69 -5.88
C LYS A 74 -3.39 9.71 -5.81
N LEU A 75 -3.26 8.61 -5.07
CA LEU A 75 -4.34 7.64 -4.94
C LEU A 75 -5.59 8.28 -4.32
N PRO A 76 -6.80 7.92 -4.80
CA PRO A 76 -8.05 8.37 -4.18
C PRO A 76 -8.10 8.09 -2.68
N GLN A 77 -7.52 6.98 -2.24
CA GLN A 77 -7.43 6.61 -0.83
C GLN A 77 -6.58 7.58 0.00
N THR A 78 -5.49 8.11 -0.54
CA THR A 78 -4.65 9.10 0.16
C THR A 78 -5.43 10.39 0.43
N GLN A 79 -6.19 10.84 -0.57
CA GLN A 79 -7.02 12.04 -0.47
C GLN A 79 -8.20 11.82 0.49
N ALA A 80 -8.93 10.71 0.34
CA ALA A 80 -10.04 10.35 1.22
C ALA A 80 -9.64 10.18 2.69
N ARG A 81 -8.35 9.89 2.95
CA ARG A 81 -7.79 9.73 4.29
C ARG A 81 -7.06 10.97 4.80
N ASN A 82 -7.13 12.10 4.10
CA ASN A 82 -6.43 13.35 4.46
C ASN A 82 -4.96 13.09 4.83
N MET A 83 -4.28 12.29 4.00
CA MET A 83 -2.88 11.88 4.24
C MET A 83 -1.85 12.76 3.52
N LEU A 84 -2.32 13.71 2.71
CA LEU A 84 -1.54 14.79 2.15
C LEU A 84 -2.25 16.10 2.51
N ILE A 85 -1.67 16.88 3.41
CA ILE A 85 -2.24 18.12 3.95
C ILE A 85 -1.45 19.33 3.43
N GLU A 86 -2.05 20.51 3.53
CA GLU A 86 -1.37 21.78 3.29
C GLU A 86 -1.08 22.48 4.62
N ALA A 87 0.19 22.78 4.92
CA ALA A 87 0.56 23.57 6.08
C ALA A 87 1.51 24.69 5.69
N GLY A 88 1.11 25.94 5.94
CA GLY A 88 1.87 27.12 5.50
C GLY A 88 2.09 27.19 3.98
N GLY A 89 1.13 26.72 3.18
CA GLY A 89 1.22 26.69 1.72
C GLY A 89 2.05 25.53 1.14
N ILE A 90 2.47 24.57 1.96
CA ILE A 90 3.32 23.44 1.55
C ILE A 90 2.57 22.12 1.74
N MET A 91 2.60 21.27 0.72
CA MET A 91 2.05 19.91 0.80
C MET A 91 2.98 19.01 1.63
N MET A 92 2.43 18.32 2.63
CA MET A 92 3.19 17.42 3.51
C MET A 92 2.34 16.24 4.02
N PRO A 93 2.96 15.19 4.60
CA PRO A 93 2.21 14.06 5.13
C PRO A 93 1.23 14.46 6.25
N GLY A 94 0.01 13.92 6.19
CA GLY A 94 -1.02 14.09 7.21
C GLY A 94 -0.87 13.13 8.40
N ASN A 95 -1.72 13.32 9.41
CA ASN A 95 -1.76 12.46 10.60
C ASN A 95 -2.43 11.10 10.31
N PRO A 96 -1.77 9.95 10.47
CA PRO A 96 -2.39 8.64 10.22
C PRO A 96 -3.40 8.22 11.29
N ILE A 97 -3.37 8.82 12.49
CA ILE A 97 -4.25 8.49 13.60
C ILE A 97 -5.57 9.26 13.44
N LYS A 98 -6.62 8.55 13.02
CA LYS A 98 -7.97 9.14 12.84
C LYS A 98 -8.87 8.73 13.99
N ILE A 99 -9.33 9.70 14.77
CA ILE A 99 -10.18 9.49 15.96
C ILE A 99 -11.51 10.20 15.74
N SER A 100 -12.62 9.48 15.88
CA SER A 100 -13.96 10.07 15.80
C SER A 100 -14.13 11.15 16.86
N GLY A 101 -14.62 12.33 16.47
CA GLY A 101 -14.79 13.47 17.36
C GLY A 101 -13.55 14.36 17.50
N CYS A 102 -12.39 13.95 16.96
CA CYS A 102 -11.22 14.82 16.84
C CYS A 102 -11.17 15.41 15.42
N ALA A 103 -11.03 16.73 15.32
CA ALA A 103 -10.87 17.38 14.02
C ALA A 103 -9.53 16.98 13.37
N ASP A 104 -9.55 16.79 12.05
CA ASP A 104 -8.39 16.46 11.22
C ASP A 104 -8.45 17.34 9.95
N PRO A 105 -8.11 18.64 10.06
CA PRO A 105 -8.28 19.57 8.96
C PRO A 105 -7.25 19.34 7.86
N HIS A 106 -7.63 19.67 6.63
CA HIS A 106 -6.73 19.59 5.47
C HIS A 106 -5.71 20.73 5.44
N VAL A 107 -6.10 21.92 5.91
CA VAL A 107 -5.24 23.11 6.02
C VAL A 107 -4.83 23.30 7.47
N MET A 108 -3.52 23.38 7.71
CA MET A 108 -2.90 23.46 9.04
C MET A 108 -2.00 24.69 9.17
N PRO A 109 -1.74 25.18 10.39
CA PRO A 109 -0.71 26.18 10.63
C PRO A 109 0.66 25.67 10.14
N GLY A 110 1.40 26.53 9.45
CA GLY A 110 2.75 26.22 8.98
C GLY A 110 3.77 26.18 10.11
N ALA A 111 5.01 25.79 9.75
CA ALA A 111 6.13 25.86 10.67
C ALA A 111 6.43 27.32 11.07
N ALA A 112 6.72 27.55 12.35
CA ALA A 112 7.20 28.84 12.82
C ALA A 112 8.61 29.11 12.27
N THR A 113 8.92 30.39 12.00
CA THR A 113 10.31 30.79 11.72
C THR A 113 11.15 30.80 13.00
N LEU A 114 12.47 30.96 12.83
CA LEU A 114 13.39 31.10 13.95
C LEU A 114 12.93 32.25 14.87
N ASP A 115 12.77 31.94 16.16
CA ASP A 115 12.36 32.86 17.24
C ASP A 115 11.02 33.61 17.03
N GLN A 116 10.14 33.14 16.14
CA GLN A 116 8.88 33.83 15.78
C GLN A 116 7.99 34.18 16.98
N HIS A 117 7.92 33.31 17.98
CA HIS A 117 7.08 33.47 19.17
C HIS A 117 7.91 33.76 20.43
N GLY A 118 9.22 34.00 20.29
CA GLY A 118 10.16 34.08 21.41
C GLY A 118 9.85 35.21 22.39
N GLU A 119 9.51 36.40 21.89
CA GLU A 119 9.17 37.56 22.72
C GLU A 119 7.95 37.29 23.62
N GLN A 120 6.86 36.80 23.03
CA GLN A 120 5.61 36.52 23.72
C GLN A 120 5.80 35.43 24.79
N ILE A 121 6.52 34.36 24.45
CA ILE A 121 6.85 33.29 25.39
C ILE A 121 7.71 33.82 26.54
N ARG A 122 8.73 34.65 26.27
CA ARG A 122 9.55 35.24 27.34
C ARG A 122 8.71 36.10 28.28
N GLN A 123 7.81 36.92 27.75
CA GLN A 123 6.90 37.74 28.58
C GLN A 123 5.97 36.87 29.42
N GLU A 124 5.43 35.80 28.85
CA GLU A 124 4.53 34.85 29.54
C GLU A 124 5.22 34.15 30.72
N PHE A 125 6.50 33.79 30.58
CA PHE A 125 7.25 33.03 31.60
C PHE A 125 8.24 33.87 32.41
N SER A 126 8.26 35.20 32.25
CA SER A 126 9.07 36.09 33.10
C SER A 126 8.31 36.35 34.40
N SER A 127 8.75 35.70 35.48
CA SER A 127 8.29 35.92 36.85
C SER A 127 8.61 37.31 37.37
#